data_AF-A0A2A3G6W5-F1
#
_entry.id   AF-A0A2A3G6W5-F1
#
_cell.length_a   1.000
_cell.length_b   1.000
_cell.length_c   1.000
_cell.angle_alpha   90.00
_cell.angle_beta   90.00
_cell.angle_gamma   90.00
#
_symmetry.space_group_name_H-M   'P 1'
#
loop_
_entity.id
_entity.type
_entity.pdbx_description
1 polymer ?
#
loop_
_entity_poly.entity_id
_entity_poly.type
_entity_poly.pdbx_seq_one_letter_code
_entity_poly.pdbx_strand_id
1 'polypeptide(L)' 'MTTHDTETQHRTRRLVVDRSACAGHGLCYSRSPEVVDCDDSGYPVIVEEVLERTEHIAAAEEAAAMCPERALTLESP' A
#
# COMPACT_ATOMS: atom_id res chain seq x y z
N MET A 1 -26.21 -25.58 4.99
CA MET A 1 -26.93 -24.30 4.83
C MET A 1 -26.39 -23.32 5.87
N THR A 2 -25.35 -22.57 5.52
CA THR A 2 -25.08 -21.24 6.10
C THR A 2 -24.23 -20.49 5.09
N THR A 3 -24.89 -19.77 4.19
CA THR A 3 -24.30 -18.74 3.34
C THR A 3 -23.67 -17.71 4.27
N HIS A 4 -22.34 -17.73 4.40
CA HIS A 4 -21.61 -16.62 4.98
C HIS A 4 -21.66 -15.50 3.94
N ASP A 5 -22.59 -14.61 4.21
CA ASP A 5 -22.74 -13.29 3.63
C ASP A 5 -21.36 -12.63 3.42
N THR A 6 -20.86 -12.70 2.19
CA THR A 6 -19.61 -12.05 1.79
C THR A 6 -19.98 -10.67 1.27
N GLU A 7 -20.50 -9.83 2.16
CA GLU A 7 -20.67 -8.41 1.87
C GLU A 7 -19.27 -7.77 1.95
N THR A 8 -18.59 -7.75 0.80
CA THR A 8 -17.31 -7.07 0.59
C THR A 8 -17.49 -5.59 0.93
N GLN A 9 -17.19 -5.23 2.17
CA GLN A 9 -17.16 -3.84 2.61
C GLN A 9 -16.13 -3.08 1.74
N HIS A 10 -16.62 -2.19 0.87
CA HIS A 10 -15.82 -1.25 0.09
C HIS A 10 -15.17 -0.23 1.04
N ARG A 11 -14.04 -0.60 1.65
CA ARG A 11 -13.26 0.31 2.50
C ARG A 11 -12.26 1.06 1.63
N THR A 12 -12.63 2.23 1.12
CA THR A 12 -11.67 3.08 0.42
C THR A 12 -10.55 3.52 1.36
N ARG A 13 -9.30 3.36 0.94
CA ARG A 13 -8.10 3.79 1.67
C ARG A 13 -7.20 4.60 0.75
N ARG A 14 -6.38 5.48 1.32
CA ARG A 14 -5.39 6.25 0.56
C ARG A 14 -3.99 5.83 0.98
N LEU A 15 -3.17 5.36 0.03
CA LEU A 15 -1.76 5.06 0.28
C LEU A 15 -0.95 6.35 0.13
N VAL A 16 -0.11 6.65 1.13
CA VAL A 16 0.72 7.87 1.16
C VAL A 16 2.15 7.51 1.50
N VAL A 17 3.10 8.20 0.85
CA VAL A 17 4.53 8.10 1.13
C VAL A 17 5.11 9.42 1.65
N ASP A 18 5.72 9.39 2.82
CA ASP A 18 6.57 10.45 3.33
C ASP A 18 7.96 10.32 2.70
N ARG A 19 8.23 11.15 1.68
CA ARG A 19 9.52 11.17 0.99
C ARG A 19 10.67 11.69 1.87
N SER A 20 10.37 12.44 2.94
CA SER A 20 11.40 12.93 3.86
C SER A 20 11.89 11.84 4.82
N ALA A 21 11.02 10.88 5.16
CA ALA A 21 11.36 9.71 5.96
C ALA A 21 11.91 8.54 5.11
N CYS A 22 11.61 8.50 3.81
CA CYS A 22 12.02 7.39 2.95
C CYS A 22 13.54 7.36 2.72
N ALA A 23 14.19 6.28 3.17
CA ALA A 23 15.62 6.04 2.98
C ALA A 23 15.96 5.12 1.78
N GLY A 24 14.98 4.75 0.93
CA GLY A 24 15.26 4.01 -0.31
C GLY A 24 15.59 2.51 -0.15
N HIS A 25 15.05 1.82 0.87
CA HIS A 25 15.33 0.40 1.10
C HIS A 25 14.76 -0.56 0.04
N GLY A 26 13.79 -0.12 -0.74
CA GLY A 26 13.14 -0.89 -1.79
C GLY A 26 12.24 -2.05 -1.35
N LEU A 27 12.00 -2.21 -0.04
CA LEU A 27 11.19 -3.31 0.49
C LEU A 27 9.70 -3.19 0.14
N CYS A 28 9.18 -1.97 -0.01
CA CYS A 28 7.77 -1.74 -0.31
C CYS A 28 7.38 -2.26 -1.71
N TYR A 29 8.05 -1.80 -2.77
CA TYR A 29 7.79 -2.26 -4.14
C TYR A 29 8.30 -3.68 -4.41
N SER A 30 9.30 -4.17 -3.66
CA SER A 30 9.72 -5.57 -3.76
C SER A 30 8.68 -6.53 -3.17
N ARG A 31 7.94 -6.10 -2.14
CA ARG A 31 6.91 -6.91 -1.48
C ARG A 31 5.56 -6.81 -2.17
N SER A 32 5.14 -5.59 -2.51
CA SER A 32 3.80 -5.29 -3.01
C SER A 32 3.85 -4.51 -4.34
N PRO A 33 4.43 -5.11 -5.41
CA PRO A 33 4.58 -4.46 -6.71
C PRO A 33 3.24 -4.08 -7.38
N GLU A 34 2.12 -4.64 -6.91
CA GLU A 34 0.78 -4.31 -7.39
C GLU A 34 0.31 -2.89 -7.02
N VAL A 35 0.88 -2.28 -5.98
CA VAL A 35 0.45 -0.95 -5.47
C VAL A 35 1.60 0.05 -5.32
N VAL A 36 2.85 -0.42 -5.26
CA VAL A 36 4.05 0.42 -5.19
C VAL A 36 5.05 -0.05 -6.23
N ASP A 37 5.54 0.87 -7.06
CA ASP A 37 6.65 0.69 -7.99
C ASP A 37 7.86 1.54 -7.53
N CYS A 38 8.91 1.63 -8.34
CA CYS A 38 10.04 2.53 -8.09
C CYS A 38 10.36 3.43 -9.28
N ASP A 39 10.91 4.61 -8.98
CA ASP A 39 11.54 5.47 -9.99
C ASP A 39 12.98 5.03 -10.29
N ASP A 40 13.61 5.68 -11.27
CA ASP A 40 14.99 5.40 -11.68
C ASP A 40 16.03 5.61 -10.56
N SER A 41 15.66 6.32 -9.49
CA SER A 41 16.50 6.55 -8.31
C SER A 41 16.23 5.54 -7.18
N GLY A 42 15.32 4.57 -7.38
CA GLY A 42 14.96 3.55 -6.41
C GLY A 42 14.02 4.02 -5.31
N TYR A 43 13.39 5.19 -5.48
CA TYR A 43 12.38 5.67 -4.53
C TYR A 43 10.99 5.15 -4.92
N PRO A 44 10.12 4.89 -3.92
CA PRO A 44 8.79 4.38 -4.20
C PRO A 44 7.93 5.37 -5.00
N VAL A 45 7.19 4.82 -5.95
CA VAL A 45 6.13 5.48 -6.72
C VAL A 45 4.83 4.74 -6.43
N ILE A 46 3.82 5.44 -5.94
CA ILE A 46 2.52 4.84 -5.67
C ILE A 46 1.78 4.68 -7.00
N VAL A 47 1.43 3.45 -7.34
CA VAL A 47 0.75 3.12 -8.62
C VAL A 47 -0.71 3.56 -8.59
N GLU A 48 -1.36 3.35 -7.44
CA GLU A 48 -2.75 3.73 -7.20
C GLU A 48 -2.85 4.36 -5.81
N GLU A 49 -3.15 5.66 -5.75
CA GLU A 49 -3.19 6.39 -4.48
C GLU A 49 -4.46 6.08 -3.69
N VAL A 50 -5.60 5.93 -4.36
CA VAL A 50 -6.90 5.62 -3.76
C VAL A 50 -7.26 4.17 -4.05
N LEU A 51 -7.31 3.34 -3.02
CA LEU A 51 -7.48 1.90 -3.09
C LEU A 51 -8.90 1.52 -2.66
N GLU A 52 -9.66 0.92 -3.57
CA GLU A 52 -11.03 0.44 -3.30
C GLU A 52 -11.10 -1.09 -3.20
N ARG A 53 -10.17 -1.79 -3.87
CA ARG A 53 -10.11 -3.26 -3.90
C ARG A 53 -9.45 -3.78 -2.62
N THR A 54 -10.09 -4.74 -1.96
CA THR A 54 -9.58 -5.37 -0.73
C THR A 54 -8.17 -5.93 -0.89
N GLU A 55 -7.85 -6.52 -2.04
CA GLU A 55 -6.51 -7.05 -2.33
C GLU A 55 -5.44 -5.95 -2.42
N HIS A 56 -5.75 -4.79 -3.03
CA HIS A 56 -4.82 -3.66 -3.10
C HIS A 56 -4.62 -3.03 -1.72
N ILE A 57 -5.68 -2.94 -0.92
CA ILE A 57 -5.58 -2.44 0.47
C ILE A 57 -4.67 -3.36 1.30
N ALA A 58 -4.86 -4.68 1.19
CA ALA A 58 -4.01 -5.65 1.89
C ALA A 58 -2.54 -5.55 1.41
N ALA A 59 -2.32 -5.44 0.11
CA ALA A 59 -0.98 -5.25 -0.46
C ALA A 59 -0.31 -3.97 0.06
N ALA A 60 -1.05 -2.87 0.14
CA ALA A 60 -0.56 -1.60 0.67
C ALA A 60 -0.26 -1.70 2.17
N GLU A 61 -1.07 -2.42 2.95
CA GLU A 61 -0.81 -2.69 4.37
C GLU A 61 0.49 -3.48 4.56
N GLU A 62 0.74 -4.49 3.72
CA GLU A 62 2.02 -5.22 3.72
C GLU A 62 3.20 -4.31 3.35
N ALA A 63 3.05 -3.47 2.32
CA ALA A 63 4.09 -2.53 1.89
C ALA A 63 4.47 -1.55 3.01
N ALA A 64 3.47 -1.04 3.74
CA ALA A 64 3.66 -0.17 4.89
C ALA A 64 4.34 -0.89 6.05
N ALA A 65 3.94 -2.12 6.35
CA ALA A 65 4.53 -2.94 7.42
C ALA A 65 6.01 -3.29 7.17
N MET A 66 6.41 -3.44 5.90
CA MET A 66 7.79 -3.73 5.52
C MET A 66 8.73 -2.53 5.60
N CYS A 67 8.22 -1.30 5.72
CA CYS A 67 9.03 -0.10 5.72
C CYS A 67 9.71 0.13 7.09
N PRO A 68 11.05 0.04 7.20
CA PRO A 68 11.76 0.24 8.47
C PRO A 68 11.58 1.65 9.02
N GLU A 69 11.53 2.63 8.12
CA GLU A 69 11.39 4.06 8.43
C GLU A 69 9.93 4.49 8.62
N ARG A 70 8.97 3.56 8.46
CA ARG A 70 7.52 3.84 8.55
C ARG A 70 7.08 4.98 7.60
N ALA A 71 7.74 5.09 6.46
CA ALA A 71 7.51 6.14 5.46
C ALA A 71 6.23 5.91 4.64
N LEU A 72 5.62 4.72 4.68
CA LEU A 72 4.36 4.42 4.00
C LEU A 72 3.22 4.31 5.03
N THR A 73 2.09 4.93 4.73
CA THR A 73 0.89 4.88 5.58
C THR A 73 -0.38 4.74 4.74
N LEU A 74 -1.42 4.13 5.33
CA LEU A 74 -2.75 4.11 4.76
C LEU A 74 -3.67 5.01 5.56
N GLU A 75 -4.23 6.01 4.91
CA GLU A 75 -5.18 6.95 5.49
C GLU A 75 -6.61 6.58 5.09
N SER A 76 -7.59 7.09 5.85
CA SER A 76 -8.93 7.24 5.32
C SER A 76 -8.92 8.46 4.38
N PRO A 77 -9.63 8.43 3.25
CA PRO A 77 -9.71 9.57 2.34
C PRO A 77 -10.31 10.82 3.00
#